data_AF-A0A7J7LJM5-F1
#
_entry.id   AF-A0A7J7LJM5-F1
#
_cell.length_a   1.000
_cell.length_b   1.000
_cell.length_c   1.000
_cell.angle_alpha   90.00
_cell.angle_beta   90.00
_cell.angle_gamma   90.00
#
_symmetry.space_group_name_H-M   'P 1'
#
loop_
_entity.id
_entity.type
_entity.pdbx_description
1 polymer ?
#
loop_
_entity_poly.entity_id
_entity_poly.type
_entity_poly.pdbx_seq_one_letter_code
_entity_poly.pdbx_strand_id
1 'polypeptide(L)'
;MLCQHYLQILFLSFKIHVLLASNAISTGQSLTGNQTITSEGGIFELGFFKPGKSLNYYLGIWYKQIPVQTVVWVANRDNPVFNTFAVLKLSEDGNLVLLNELKIPVWSTNTSSSSSSSKVALFLGTGNFVLRDGPNSSTSIWQSFEHPTDTWLPHGRIGMSKITGEFQVLSPWKNLEDPSPGKYTVEVDPDGSSRYHLVWSKSQIYWTRRFWNGKTFANAPDMAKENLNKFDYVSNEKENYFTYTAEDSFALSRYVIDASGSIKQFIWLNSSQEWLLIWSRPSDLCDAYSIAVARSSDDRFPEGLRVLVIDDDPTCLLIAKVGLKKFGYNVTTTRDPYVALEFLRNNNMNYDIVITDFHMPQMDGFKLMEIIGLEMNIPVIMMPSSGDKNTIMKGVKHGACDYLMKPIILKEL
;
A
#
# COMPACT_ATOMS: atom_id res chain seq x y z
N MET A 1 34.79 -46.13 42.49
CA MET A 1 33.31 -46.08 42.46
C MET A 1 32.86 -44.66 42.78
N LEU A 2 31.90 -44.13 42.02
CA LEU A 2 31.08 -42.92 42.23
C LEU A 2 31.49 -41.55 41.64
N CYS A 3 32.74 -41.25 41.25
CA CYS A 3 33.06 -39.88 40.78
C CYS A 3 33.22 -39.71 39.24
N GLN A 4 33.45 -40.78 38.49
CA GLN A 4 33.64 -40.71 37.02
C GLN A 4 32.38 -40.92 36.17
N HIS A 5 31.23 -41.21 36.78
CA HIS A 5 29.95 -41.37 36.06
C HIS A 5 29.03 -40.14 36.12
N TYR A 6 29.34 -39.16 36.97
CA TYR A 6 28.56 -37.92 37.02
C TYR A 6 28.90 -36.94 35.88
N LEU A 7 30.12 -37.00 35.34
CA LEU A 7 30.56 -36.09 34.27
C LEU A 7 29.99 -36.45 32.89
N GLN A 8 29.68 -37.73 32.65
CA GLN A 8 28.98 -38.16 31.42
C GLN A 8 27.47 -37.90 31.47
N ILE A 9 26.87 -37.82 32.66
CA ILE A 9 25.43 -37.52 32.81
C ILE A 9 25.17 -36.00 32.70
N LEU A 10 26.13 -35.16 33.08
CA LEU A 10 25.99 -33.70 32.88
C LEU A 10 26.09 -33.30 31.39
N PHE A 11 26.85 -34.05 30.58
CA PHE A 11 26.97 -33.79 29.13
C PHE A 11 25.79 -34.34 28.28
N LEU A 12 24.90 -35.15 28.85
CA LEU A 12 23.65 -35.57 28.19
C LEU A 12 22.47 -34.62 28.43
N SER A 13 22.62 -33.60 29.30
CA SER A 13 21.56 -32.62 29.59
C SER A 13 21.65 -31.35 28.73
N PHE A 14 22.79 -31.10 28.08
CA PHE A 14 22.85 -30.18 26.94
C PHE A 14 22.45 -30.94 25.68
N LYS A 15 21.17 -31.32 25.59
CA LYS A 15 20.55 -31.29 24.26
C LYS A 15 20.71 -29.85 23.82
N ILE A 16 21.68 -29.60 22.95
CA ILE A 16 21.64 -28.47 22.05
C ILE A 16 20.33 -28.68 21.28
N HIS A 17 19.23 -28.14 21.82
CA HIS A 17 18.11 -27.77 21.02
C HIS A 17 18.67 -26.68 20.13
N VAL A 18 19.25 -27.10 19.00
CA VAL A 18 19.03 -26.35 17.79
C VAL A 18 17.51 -26.33 17.69
N LEU A 19 16.89 -25.29 18.25
CA LEU A 19 15.53 -24.91 17.95
C LEU A 19 15.58 -24.59 16.46
N LEU A 20 15.44 -25.62 15.63
CA LEU A 20 14.95 -25.44 14.28
C LEU A 20 13.69 -24.60 14.48
N ALA A 21 13.73 -23.36 14.00
CA ALA A 21 12.56 -22.50 14.03
C ALA A 21 11.44 -23.29 13.36
N SER A 22 10.48 -23.76 14.17
CA SER A 22 9.35 -24.52 13.67
C SER A 22 8.56 -23.59 12.77
N ASN A 23 8.36 -23.97 11.52
CA ASN A 23 7.46 -23.27 10.60
C ASN A 23 5.99 -23.71 10.82
N ALA A 24 5.71 -24.43 11.91
CA ALA A 24 4.41 -25.01 12.20
C ALA A 24 3.96 -24.72 13.64
N ILE A 25 2.64 -24.60 13.81
CA ILE A 25 1.95 -24.62 15.11
C ILE A 25 0.97 -25.79 15.10
N SER A 26 1.24 -26.80 15.93
CA SER A 26 0.38 -27.97 16.14
C SER A 26 -0.43 -27.84 17.43
N THR A 27 -1.40 -28.73 17.63
CA THR A 27 -2.17 -28.83 18.88
C THR A 27 -1.25 -28.92 20.09
N GLY A 28 -1.54 -28.10 21.12
CA GLY A 28 -0.72 -28.00 22.33
C GLY A 28 0.47 -27.05 22.23
N GLN A 29 0.82 -26.56 21.03
CA GLN A 29 1.79 -25.49 20.84
C GLN A 29 1.09 -24.12 20.81
N SER A 30 1.84 -23.09 21.21
CA SER A 30 1.37 -21.73 21.20
C SER A 30 2.50 -20.75 20.97
N LEU A 31 2.15 -19.56 20.49
CA LEU A 31 3.05 -18.41 20.39
C LEU A 31 2.65 -17.36 21.41
N THR A 32 3.60 -16.87 22.19
CA THR A 32 3.37 -15.78 23.17
C THR A 32 4.60 -14.89 23.33
N GLY A 33 4.40 -13.66 23.78
CA GLY A 33 5.47 -12.69 24.01
C GLY A 33 6.36 -12.45 22.81
N ASN A 34 7.67 -12.69 22.97
CA ASN A 34 8.68 -12.48 21.95
C ASN A 34 8.96 -13.71 21.08
N GLN A 35 8.16 -14.77 21.22
CA GLN A 35 8.32 -15.96 20.39
C GLN A 35 7.88 -15.65 18.96
N THR A 36 8.60 -16.23 17.99
CA THR A 36 8.29 -16.14 16.57
C THR A 36 8.35 -17.51 15.91
N ILE A 37 7.66 -17.66 14.78
CA ILE A 37 7.89 -18.76 13.84
C ILE A 37 8.46 -18.19 12.54
N THR A 38 9.35 -18.93 11.91
CA THR A 38 9.99 -18.53 10.66
C THR A 38 9.39 -19.32 9.50
N SER A 39 9.18 -18.67 8.36
CA SER A 39 8.68 -19.35 7.17
C SER A 39 9.69 -20.40 6.67
N GLU A 40 9.22 -21.37 5.90
CA GLU A 40 10.13 -22.18 5.09
C GLU A 40 11.07 -21.27 4.27
N GLY A 41 12.36 -21.61 4.17
CA GLY A 41 13.37 -20.78 3.49
C GLY A 41 13.80 -19.51 4.24
N GLY A 42 13.19 -19.15 5.37
CA GLY A 42 13.70 -18.08 6.23
C GLY A 42 13.51 -16.65 5.72
N ILE A 43 12.56 -16.41 4.81
CA ILE A 43 12.27 -15.09 4.22
C ILE A 43 11.38 -14.27 5.14
N PHE A 44 10.37 -14.90 5.74
CA PHE A 44 9.37 -14.23 6.57
C PHE A 44 9.40 -14.74 8.01
N GLU A 45 8.88 -13.91 8.91
CA GLU A 45 8.72 -14.20 10.32
C GLU A 45 7.32 -13.79 10.78
N LEU A 46 6.70 -14.63 11.63
CA LEU A 46 5.39 -14.37 12.22
C LEU A 46 5.53 -14.30 13.75
N GLY A 47 4.94 -13.27 14.34
CA GLY A 47 4.94 -13.06 15.79
C GLY A 47 4.23 -11.80 16.24
N PHE A 48 4.38 -11.48 17.53
CA PHE A 48 3.83 -10.25 18.11
C PHE A 48 4.74 -9.06 17.85
N PHE A 49 4.15 -7.93 17.49
CA PHE A 49 4.87 -6.68 17.28
C PHE A 49 4.07 -5.46 17.76
N LYS A 50 4.77 -4.33 17.85
CA LYS A 50 4.25 -3.04 18.32
C LYS A 50 4.65 -1.95 17.30
N PRO A 51 3.70 -1.35 16.57
CA PRO A 51 4.02 -0.32 15.58
C PRO A 51 4.47 0.99 16.24
N GLY A 52 5.67 1.49 15.89
CA GLY A 52 6.16 2.80 16.34
C GLY A 52 6.06 3.01 17.85
N LYS A 53 5.34 4.06 18.28
CA LYS A 53 5.06 4.36 19.69
C LYS A 53 3.66 3.93 20.16
N SER A 54 2.91 3.19 19.35
CA SER A 54 1.58 2.66 19.68
C SER A 54 1.59 1.96 21.03
N LEU A 55 0.53 1.97 21.83
CA LEU A 55 0.47 1.15 23.06
C LEU A 55 -0.01 -0.29 22.80
N ASN A 56 -0.44 -0.57 21.58
CA ASN A 56 -1.10 -1.80 21.19
C ASN A 56 -0.12 -2.80 20.59
N TYR A 57 -0.39 -4.07 20.82
CA TYR A 57 0.29 -5.21 20.21
C TYR A 57 -0.60 -5.88 19.18
N TYR A 58 0.05 -6.41 18.16
CA TYR A 58 -0.59 -7.10 17.06
C TYR A 58 0.19 -8.36 16.70
N LEU A 59 -0.52 -9.38 16.21
CA LEU A 59 0.08 -10.52 15.55
C LEU A 59 0.24 -10.18 14.06
N GLY A 60 1.45 -10.31 13.53
CA GLY A 60 1.73 -9.98 12.15
C GLY A 60 2.82 -10.83 11.51
N ILE A 61 2.99 -10.62 10.21
CA ILE A 61 4.06 -11.20 9.38
C ILE A 61 4.94 -10.07 8.86
N TRP A 62 6.25 -10.24 8.90
CA TRP A 62 7.23 -9.32 8.33
C TRP A 62 8.36 -10.06 7.62
N TYR A 63 9.14 -9.33 6.82
CA TYR A 63 10.38 -9.87 6.25
C TYR A 63 11.45 -10.02 7.33
N LYS A 64 11.98 -11.23 7.49
CA LYS A 64 12.98 -11.55 8.53
C LYS A 64 14.35 -10.95 8.25
N GLN A 65 14.73 -10.91 6.96
CA GLN A 65 16.08 -10.53 6.53
C GLN A 65 16.23 -9.02 6.31
N ILE A 66 15.14 -8.25 6.40
CA ILE A 66 15.14 -6.81 6.18
C ILE A 66 15.32 -6.10 7.53
N PRO A 67 16.36 -5.26 7.72
CA PRO A 67 16.65 -4.61 9.00
C PRO A 67 15.53 -3.69 9.51
N VAL A 68 14.84 -3.02 8.59
CA VAL A 68 13.68 -2.19 8.90
C VAL A 68 12.44 -3.08 8.93
N GLN A 69 11.81 -3.21 10.10
CA GLN A 69 10.64 -4.08 10.28
C GLN A 69 9.54 -3.69 9.28
N THR A 70 9.41 -4.50 8.23
CA THR A 70 8.47 -4.29 7.13
C THR A 70 7.35 -5.31 7.28
N VAL A 71 6.28 -4.91 7.95
CA VAL A 71 5.10 -5.75 8.16
C VAL A 71 4.28 -5.83 6.87
N VAL A 72 3.83 -7.04 6.53
CA VAL A 72 3.11 -7.35 5.27
C VAL A 72 1.74 -7.96 5.52
N TRP A 73 1.46 -8.36 6.76
CA TRP A 73 0.15 -8.89 7.16
C TRP A 73 -0.07 -8.73 8.67
N VAL A 74 -1.32 -8.49 9.08
CA VAL A 74 -1.71 -8.28 10.48
C VAL A 74 -3.04 -8.99 10.74
N ALA A 75 -3.07 -9.93 11.69
CA ALA A 75 -4.26 -10.74 11.98
C ALA A 75 -5.37 -9.93 12.66
N ASN A 76 -5.02 -9.29 13.77
CA ASN A 76 -5.97 -8.64 14.69
C ASN A 76 -5.96 -7.12 14.55
N ARG A 77 -5.88 -6.62 13.31
CA ARG A 77 -5.72 -5.19 13.02
C ARG A 77 -6.88 -4.32 13.56
N ASP A 78 -8.08 -4.87 13.64
CA ASP A 78 -9.26 -4.20 14.20
C ASP A 78 -9.37 -4.35 15.73
N ASN A 79 -8.76 -5.39 16.31
CA ASN A 79 -8.90 -5.78 17.71
C ASN A 79 -7.51 -6.00 18.35
N PRO A 80 -6.81 -4.92 18.72
CA PRO A 80 -5.48 -5.01 19.33
C PRO A 80 -5.48 -5.76 20.66
N VAL A 81 -4.30 -6.24 21.08
CA VAL A 81 -4.05 -6.72 22.44
C VAL A 81 -3.12 -5.76 23.18
N PHE A 82 -3.18 -5.71 24.51
CA PHE A 82 -2.52 -4.65 25.28
C PHE A 82 -1.18 -5.05 25.90
N ASN A 83 -0.80 -6.32 25.79
CA ASN A 83 0.42 -6.85 26.40
C ASN A 83 0.89 -8.12 25.70
N THR A 84 2.07 -8.58 26.09
CA THR A 84 2.76 -9.76 25.57
C THR A 84 2.23 -11.09 26.13
N PHE A 85 1.27 -11.09 27.06
CA PHE A 85 0.63 -12.30 27.58
C PHE A 85 -0.49 -12.84 26.67
N ALA A 86 -0.78 -12.13 25.58
CA ALA A 86 -1.58 -12.66 24.49
C ALA A 86 -0.96 -13.94 23.93
N VAL A 87 -1.82 -14.85 23.47
CA VAL A 87 -1.42 -16.18 23.01
C VAL A 87 -2.13 -16.51 21.71
N LEU A 88 -1.35 -16.82 20.67
CA LEU A 88 -1.85 -17.49 19.48
C LEU A 88 -1.71 -19.00 19.69
N LYS A 89 -2.79 -19.76 19.49
CA LYS A 89 -2.74 -21.23 19.56
C LYS A 89 -3.75 -21.87 18.62
N LEU A 90 -3.55 -23.15 18.36
CA LEU A 90 -4.60 -23.99 17.82
C LEU A 90 -5.53 -24.43 18.96
N SER A 91 -6.81 -24.11 18.84
CA SER A 91 -7.85 -24.46 19.81
C SER A 91 -8.35 -25.90 19.59
N GLU A 92 -9.07 -26.45 20.57
CA GLU A 92 -9.56 -27.85 20.53
C GLU A 92 -10.60 -28.09 19.43
N ASP A 93 -11.35 -27.05 19.06
CA ASP A 93 -12.24 -27.03 17.90
C ASP A 93 -11.49 -26.96 16.55
N GLY A 94 -10.16 -26.89 16.60
CA GLY A 94 -9.30 -26.90 15.43
C GLY A 94 -9.18 -25.54 14.73
N ASN A 95 -9.69 -24.46 15.32
CA ASN A 95 -9.47 -23.11 14.84
C ASN A 95 -8.16 -22.54 15.37
N LEU A 96 -7.50 -21.71 14.56
CA LEU A 96 -6.41 -20.89 15.07
C LEU A 96 -7.01 -19.66 15.75
N VAL A 97 -6.68 -19.46 17.02
CA VAL A 97 -7.31 -18.43 17.87
C VAL A 97 -6.23 -17.59 18.55
N LEU A 98 -6.41 -16.27 18.49
CA LEU A 98 -5.65 -15.32 19.29
C LEU A 98 -6.46 -14.95 20.53
N LEU A 99 -5.88 -15.20 21.69
CA LEU A 99 -6.46 -14.90 22.99
C LEU A 99 -5.71 -13.74 23.65
N ASN A 100 -6.44 -12.83 24.31
CA ASN A 100 -5.84 -11.79 25.15
C ASN A 100 -5.32 -12.36 26.49
N GLU A 101 -4.83 -11.49 27.37
CA GLU A 101 -4.34 -11.85 28.71
C GLU A 101 -5.38 -12.52 29.60
N LEU A 102 -6.67 -12.19 29.40
CA LEU A 102 -7.81 -12.78 30.11
C LEU A 102 -8.31 -14.07 29.46
N LYS A 103 -7.60 -14.59 28.44
CA LYS A 103 -7.98 -15.76 27.64
C LYS A 103 -9.29 -15.61 26.88
N ILE A 104 -9.69 -14.37 26.59
CA ILE A 104 -10.83 -14.04 25.75
C ILE A 104 -10.37 -13.99 24.28
N PRO A 105 -11.08 -14.66 23.35
CA PRO A 105 -10.78 -14.58 21.93
C PRO A 105 -10.92 -13.16 21.38
N VAL A 106 -9.88 -12.66 20.72
CA VAL A 106 -9.89 -11.37 20.00
C VAL A 106 -9.83 -11.53 18.49
N TRP A 107 -9.38 -12.70 18.00
CA TRP A 107 -9.35 -13.06 16.59
C TRP A 107 -9.35 -14.59 16.43
N SER A 108 -9.96 -15.09 15.35
CA SER A 108 -10.05 -16.52 15.02
C SER A 108 -10.20 -16.71 13.52
N THR A 109 -9.75 -17.85 12.99
CA THR A 109 -9.95 -18.25 11.59
C THR A 109 -11.41 -18.58 11.24
N ASN A 110 -12.25 -18.88 12.23
CA ASN A 110 -13.69 -19.18 12.07
C ASN A 110 -13.99 -20.22 10.97
N THR A 111 -13.19 -21.28 10.92
CA THR A 111 -13.39 -22.39 9.97
C THR A 111 -14.50 -23.31 10.46
N SER A 112 -15.35 -23.75 9.54
CA SER A 112 -16.52 -24.60 9.80
C SER A 112 -16.25 -26.10 9.58
N SER A 113 -14.99 -26.53 9.47
CA SER A 113 -14.67 -27.95 9.26
C SER A 113 -14.71 -28.76 10.55
N SER A 114 -15.66 -29.70 10.61
CA SER A 114 -15.90 -30.65 11.70
C SER A 114 -15.01 -31.90 11.63
N SER A 115 -13.84 -31.82 10.98
CA SER A 115 -12.95 -32.97 10.81
C SER A 115 -12.21 -33.29 12.11
N SER A 116 -12.18 -34.58 12.45
CA SER A 116 -11.46 -35.15 13.60
C SER A 116 -9.96 -35.31 13.36
N SER A 117 -9.43 -34.79 12.24
CA SER A 117 -8.02 -34.89 11.89
C SER A 117 -7.18 -33.88 12.68
N SER A 118 -5.93 -34.23 12.95
CA SER A 118 -4.97 -33.34 13.61
C SER A 118 -4.67 -32.16 12.70
N LYS A 119 -5.40 -31.06 12.85
CA LYS A 119 -5.14 -29.81 12.13
C LYS A 119 -3.76 -29.25 12.49
N VAL A 120 -3.15 -28.55 11.55
CA VAL A 120 -1.85 -27.89 11.75
C VAL A 120 -1.82 -26.56 11.01
N ALA A 121 -1.30 -25.54 11.67
CA ALA A 121 -0.99 -24.28 11.01
C ALA A 121 0.45 -24.32 10.50
N LEU A 122 0.65 -23.98 9.22
CA LEU A 122 1.95 -24.01 8.55
C LEU A 122 2.27 -22.64 7.98
N PHE A 123 3.52 -22.24 8.09
CA PHE A 123 4.03 -20.99 7.55
C PHE A 123 4.93 -21.26 6.34
N LEU A 124 4.35 -21.08 5.16
CA LEU A 124 4.96 -21.42 3.89
C LEU A 124 6.01 -20.39 3.48
N GLY A 125 6.98 -20.80 2.66
CA GLY A 125 8.07 -19.91 2.21
C GLY A 125 7.61 -18.73 1.35
N THR A 126 6.39 -18.78 0.81
CA THR A 126 5.75 -17.66 0.11
C THR A 126 5.30 -16.54 1.05
N GLY A 127 5.33 -16.75 2.37
CA GLY A 127 4.73 -15.86 3.36
C GLY A 127 3.25 -16.15 3.63
N ASN A 128 2.66 -17.14 2.95
CA ASN A 128 1.29 -17.55 3.23
C ASN A 128 1.24 -18.42 4.49
N PHE A 129 0.54 -17.94 5.50
CA PHE A 129 0.21 -18.69 6.71
C PHE A 129 -1.13 -19.42 6.52
N VAL A 130 -1.10 -20.75 6.64
CA VAL A 130 -2.22 -21.62 6.26
C VAL A 130 -2.61 -22.56 7.39
N LEU A 131 -3.89 -22.89 7.46
CA LEU A 131 -4.42 -23.95 8.31
C LEU A 131 -4.83 -25.14 7.43
N ARG A 132 -4.41 -26.35 7.80
CA ARG A 132 -4.70 -27.58 7.03
C ARG A 132 -5.29 -28.67 7.91
N ASP A 133 -6.11 -29.54 7.30
CA ASP A 133 -6.68 -30.76 7.89
C ASP A 133 -5.65 -31.92 7.97
N GLY A 134 -4.44 -31.62 8.45
CA GLY A 134 -3.34 -32.56 8.60
C GLY A 134 -2.04 -32.10 7.93
N PRO A 135 -0.88 -32.60 8.40
CA PRO A 135 0.43 -32.21 7.87
C PRO A 135 0.63 -32.60 6.40
N ASN A 136 0.00 -33.68 5.96
CA ASN A 136 0.10 -34.19 4.59
C ASN A 136 -1.05 -33.75 3.67
N SER A 137 -2.01 -32.96 4.18
CA SER A 137 -3.08 -32.44 3.33
C SER A 137 -2.50 -31.44 2.33
N SER A 138 -2.91 -31.56 1.06
CA SER A 138 -2.60 -30.56 0.03
C SER A 138 -3.56 -29.38 0.05
N THR A 139 -4.72 -29.52 0.68
CA THR A 139 -5.75 -28.49 0.75
C THR A 139 -5.66 -27.70 2.05
N SER A 140 -5.67 -26.37 1.91
CA SER A 140 -5.80 -25.43 3.02
C SER A 140 -7.27 -25.15 3.30
N ILE A 141 -7.66 -25.16 4.57
CA ILE A 141 -9.01 -24.80 5.01
C ILE A 141 -9.13 -23.31 5.39
N TRP A 142 -8.00 -22.65 5.61
CA TRP A 142 -7.90 -21.20 5.80
C TRP A 142 -6.51 -20.73 5.37
N GLN A 143 -6.42 -19.53 4.80
CA GLN A 143 -5.16 -18.95 4.32
C GLN A 143 -5.11 -17.44 4.53
N SER A 144 -3.98 -16.94 5.06
CA SER A 144 -3.74 -15.50 5.21
C SER A 144 -3.84 -14.71 3.88
N PHE A 145 -3.48 -15.34 2.76
CA PHE A 145 -3.55 -14.71 1.43
C PHE A 145 -4.98 -14.44 0.94
N GLU A 146 -6.00 -15.06 1.55
CA GLU A 146 -7.42 -14.78 1.30
C GLU A 146 -7.95 -13.63 2.18
N HIS A 147 -7.13 -13.16 3.14
CA HIS A 147 -7.43 -12.07 4.06
C HIS A 147 -6.29 -11.05 4.08
N PRO A 148 -5.99 -10.38 2.95
CA PRO A 148 -4.87 -9.46 2.88
C PRO A 148 -5.09 -8.20 3.74
N THR A 149 -4.01 -7.46 4.01
CA THR A 149 -4.07 -6.20 4.77
C THR A 149 -3.80 -5.01 3.86
N ASP A 150 -2.72 -4.27 4.04
CA ASP A 150 -2.31 -3.17 3.15
C ASP A 150 -1.38 -3.64 2.03
N THR A 151 -0.80 -4.84 2.17
CA THR A 151 0.24 -5.38 1.30
C THR A 151 -0.24 -6.58 0.50
N TRP A 152 0.08 -6.58 -0.78
CA TRP A 152 -0.07 -7.70 -1.69
C TRP A 152 1.30 -8.28 -2.03
N LEU A 153 1.50 -9.53 -1.60
CA LEU A 153 2.70 -10.33 -1.83
C LEU A 153 2.59 -11.19 -3.09
N PRO A 154 3.71 -11.68 -3.65
CA PRO A 154 3.68 -12.62 -4.77
C PRO A 154 2.86 -13.87 -4.41
N HIS A 155 2.05 -14.34 -5.36
CA HIS A 155 1.05 -15.41 -5.23
C HIS A 155 -0.15 -15.08 -4.33
N GLY A 156 -0.17 -13.92 -3.68
CA GLY A 156 -1.34 -13.38 -2.99
C GLY A 156 -2.47 -13.05 -3.95
N ARG A 157 -3.67 -12.84 -3.41
CA ARG A 157 -4.87 -12.57 -4.21
C ARG A 157 -5.55 -11.28 -3.76
N ILE A 158 -5.99 -10.50 -4.74
CA ILE A 158 -7.01 -9.46 -4.56
C ILE A 158 -8.16 -9.84 -5.47
N GLY A 159 -9.38 -9.89 -4.95
CA GLY A 159 -10.44 -10.62 -5.63
C GLY A 159 -11.82 -10.45 -5.03
N MET A 160 -12.75 -11.26 -5.53
CA MET A 160 -14.11 -11.34 -5.04
C MET A 160 -14.64 -12.76 -5.25
N SER A 161 -15.34 -13.27 -4.23
CA SER A 161 -16.14 -14.48 -4.32
C SER A 161 -17.45 -14.20 -5.05
N LYS A 162 -17.72 -14.91 -6.15
CA LYS A 162 -19.02 -14.86 -6.85
C LYS A 162 -20.12 -15.59 -6.10
N ILE A 163 -19.75 -16.46 -5.16
CA ILE A 163 -20.70 -17.24 -4.34
C ILE A 163 -21.23 -16.37 -3.20
N THR A 164 -20.34 -15.72 -2.45
CA THR A 164 -20.72 -14.93 -1.27
C THR A 164 -20.88 -13.44 -1.57
N GLY A 165 -20.33 -12.96 -2.69
CA GLY A 165 -20.26 -11.53 -3.02
C GLY A 165 -19.21 -10.76 -2.21
N GLU A 166 -18.40 -11.45 -1.39
CA GLU A 166 -17.39 -10.82 -0.55
C GLU A 166 -16.11 -10.52 -1.33
N PHE A 167 -15.55 -9.34 -1.08
CA PHE A 167 -14.30 -8.90 -1.67
C PHE A 167 -13.10 -9.22 -0.78
N GLN A 168 -12.02 -9.65 -1.41
CA GLN A 168 -10.68 -9.76 -0.84
C GLN A 168 -9.91 -8.50 -1.24
N VAL A 169 -9.91 -7.50 -0.35
CA VAL A 169 -9.43 -6.13 -0.64
C VAL A 169 -8.14 -5.82 0.09
N LEU A 170 -7.29 -4.99 -0.52
CA LEU A 170 -6.25 -4.29 0.24
C LEU A 170 -6.85 -3.07 0.93
N SER A 171 -6.44 -2.78 2.16
CA SER A 171 -6.79 -1.57 2.88
C SER A 171 -5.60 -1.07 3.69
N PRO A 172 -5.23 0.22 3.58
CA PRO A 172 -4.05 0.75 4.23
C PRO A 172 -4.21 0.71 5.73
N TRP A 173 -3.09 0.80 6.43
CA TRP A 173 -3.12 1.19 7.83
C TRP A 173 -3.72 2.59 7.97
N LYS A 174 -4.42 2.84 9.07
CA LYS A 174 -5.00 4.16 9.35
C LYS A 174 -3.90 5.23 9.46
N ASN A 175 -2.75 4.88 10.03
CA ASN A 175 -1.52 5.67 10.03
C ASN A 175 -0.31 4.76 10.39
N LEU A 176 0.89 5.35 10.50
CA LEU A 176 2.14 4.62 10.77
C LEU A 176 2.17 3.86 12.11
N GLU A 177 1.30 4.20 13.07
CA GLU A 177 1.27 3.60 14.41
C GLU A 177 -0.03 2.81 14.69
N ASP A 178 -0.98 2.82 13.75
CA ASP A 178 -2.29 2.18 13.89
C ASP A 178 -2.63 1.35 12.63
N PRO A 179 -2.48 0.01 12.69
CA PRO A 179 -2.73 -0.88 11.57
C PRO A 179 -4.21 -1.11 11.29
N SER A 180 -5.13 -0.54 12.07
CA SER A 180 -6.57 -0.64 11.80
C SER A 180 -6.90 -0.18 10.37
N PRO A 181 -7.94 -0.72 9.72
CA PRO A 181 -8.27 -0.39 8.33
C PRO A 181 -8.51 1.11 8.13
N GLY A 182 -7.77 1.69 7.19
CA GLY A 182 -8.00 3.04 6.69
C GLY A 182 -9.23 3.15 5.78
N LYS A 183 -9.45 4.34 5.21
CA LYS A 183 -10.64 4.63 4.40
C LYS A 183 -10.55 4.16 2.94
N TYR A 184 -9.37 3.78 2.48
CA TYR A 184 -9.15 3.42 1.08
C TYR A 184 -9.11 1.91 0.90
N THR A 185 -9.57 1.43 -0.26
CA THR A 185 -9.49 0.01 -0.61
C THR A 185 -9.06 -0.19 -2.06
N VAL A 186 -8.40 -1.32 -2.32
CA VAL A 186 -8.15 -1.83 -3.68
C VAL A 186 -9.10 -2.99 -3.92
N GLU A 187 -10.00 -2.86 -4.89
CA GLU A 187 -11.08 -3.82 -5.12
C GLU A 187 -11.08 -4.27 -6.59
N VAL A 188 -11.36 -5.54 -6.87
CA VAL A 188 -11.52 -5.99 -8.26
C VAL A 188 -12.88 -5.57 -8.81
N ASP A 189 -13.02 -5.47 -10.13
CA ASP A 189 -14.31 -5.21 -10.74
C ASP A 189 -15.21 -6.45 -10.66
N PRO A 190 -16.41 -6.35 -10.04
CA PRO A 190 -17.31 -7.48 -9.91
C PRO A 190 -17.83 -8.03 -11.25
N ASP A 191 -17.82 -7.24 -12.32
CA ASP A 191 -18.33 -7.64 -13.65
C ASP A 191 -17.43 -8.64 -14.40
N GLY A 192 -16.25 -8.97 -13.85
CA GLY A 192 -15.32 -9.92 -14.45
C GLY A 192 -14.39 -9.32 -15.53
N SER A 193 -14.42 -8.01 -15.76
CA SER A 193 -13.69 -7.28 -16.81
C SER A 193 -12.18 -7.17 -16.63
N SER A 194 -11.58 -7.90 -15.69
CA SER A 194 -10.15 -7.82 -15.36
C SER A 194 -9.72 -6.37 -15.09
N ARG A 195 -10.45 -5.70 -14.20
CA ARG A 195 -10.14 -4.36 -13.71
C ARG A 195 -10.05 -4.39 -12.19
N TYR A 196 -9.33 -3.42 -11.63
CA TYR A 196 -9.41 -3.09 -10.22
C TYR A 196 -9.61 -1.58 -10.05
N HIS A 197 -10.23 -1.22 -8.94
CA HIS A 197 -10.65 0.11 -8.56
C HIS A 197 -9.97 0.49 -7.25
N LEU A 198 -9.67 1.78 -7.09
CA LEU A 198 -9.40 2.35 -5.78
C LEU A 198 -10.68 3.02 -5.30
N VAL A 199 -11.10 2.62 -4.10
CA VAL A 199 -12.36 3.04 -3.50
C VAL A 199 -12.06 3.81 -2.22
N TRP A 200 -12.79 4.90 -2.01
CA TRP A 200 -12.77 5.67 -0.78
C TRP A 200 -14.08 5.46 -0.04
N SER A 201 -13.97 5.23 1.27
CA SER A 201 -15.10 5.08 2.19
C SER A 201 -16.11 4.01 1.76
N LYS A 202 -15.63 2.93 1.12
CA LYS A 202 -16.41 1.78 0.63
C LYS A 202 -17.50 2.09 -0.41
N SER A 203 -17.55 3.31 -0.95
CA SER A 203 -18.64 3.72 -1.84
C SER A 203 -18.18 4.53 -3.05
N GLN A 204 -17.13 5.34 -2.89
CA GLN A 204 -16.70 6.24 -3.96
C GLN A 204 -15.46 5.67 -4.66
N ILE A 205 -15.64 5.19 -5.89
CA ILE A 205 -14.50 4.87 -6.75
C ILE A 205 -13.87 6.19 -7.18
N TYR A 206 -12.67 6.48 -6.68
CA TYR A 206 -11.93 7.71 -7.00
C TYR A 206 -10.82 7.48 -8.02
N TRP A 207 -10.49 6.23 -8.32
CA TRP A 207 -9.57 5.86 -9.38
C TRP A 207 -9.92 4.48 -9.92
N THR A 208 -9.83 4.30 -11.23
CA THR A 208 -10.09 3.02 -11.89
C THR A 208 -9.10 2.77 -13.00
N ARG A 209 -8.72 1.51 -13.23
CA ARG A 209 -8.03 1.14 -14.46
C ARG A 209 -9.01 0.78 -15.56
N ARG A 210 -8.67 1.18 -16.79
CA ARG A 210 -9.23 0.54 -17.99
C ARG A 210 -8.64 -0.88 -18.16
N PHE A 211 -9.32 -1.67 -18.97
CA PHE A 211 -9.17 -3.13 -19.14
C PHE A 211 -7.72 -3.66 -19.12
N TRP A 212 -7.50 -4.78 -18.42
CA TRP A 212 -6.31 -5.61 -18.55
C TRP A 212 -6.35 -6.39 -19.88
N ASN A 213 -5.29 -6.29 -20.68
CA ASN A 213 -5.22 -6.94 -22.00
C ASN A 213 -4.41 -8.25 -22.01
N GLY A 214 -4.15 -8.83 -20.84
CA GLY A 214 -3.37 -10.07 -20.71
C GLY A 214 -1.85 -9.87 -20.70
N LYS A 215 -1.35 -8.65 -20.96
CA LYS A 215 0.07 -8.29 -20.81
C LYS A 215 0.27 -7.04 -19.94
N THR A 216 -0.65 -6.09 -20.05
CA THR A 216 -0.56 -4.75 -19.46
C THR A 216 -1.97 -4.22 -19.19
N PHE A 217 -2.11 -3.21 -18.33
CA PHE A 217 -3.38 -2.48 -18.22
C PHE A 217 -3.40 -1.33 -19.24
N ALA A 218 -4.50 -1.16 -19.96
CA ALA A 218 -4.66 -0.09 -20.95
C ALA A 218 -4.40 1.30 -20.34
N ASN A 219 -3.75 2.20 -21.10
CA ASN A 219 -3.37 3.58 -20.71
C ASN A 219 -2.40 3.70 -19.53
N ALA A 220 -1.63 2.65 -19.21
CA ALA A 220 -0.48 2.74 -18.31
C ALA A 220 0.80 2.18 -18.97
N PRO A 221 1.27 2.78 -20.10
CA PRO A 221 2.43 2.29 -20.85
C PRO A 221 3.72 2.30 -20.02
N ASP A 222 3.87 3.20 -19.05
CA ASP A 222 5.03 3.21 -18.14
C ASP A 222 5.04 1.97 -17.26
N MET A 223 3.86 1.57 -16.75
CA MET A 223 3.73 0.33 -15.99
C MET A 223 3.93 -0.93 -16.82
N ALA A 224 3.70 -0.88 -18.13
CA ALA A 224 4.03 -1.98 -19.03
C ALA A 224 5.54 -2.15 -19.25
N LYS A 225 6.29 -1.04 -19.19
CA LYS A 225 7.75 -1.02 -19.32
C LYS A 225 8.47 -1.20 -17.97
N GLU A 226 7.83 -0.81 -16.87
CA GLU A 226 8.42 -0.78 -15.53
C GLU A 226 7.92 -1.88 -14.58
N ASN A 227 6.79 -2.55 -14.86
CA ASN A 227 6.42 -3.71 -14.05
C ASN A 227 7.35 -4.88 -14.34
N LEU A 228 8.13 -5.22 -13.33
CA LEU A 228 9.05 -6.35 -13.31
C LEU A 228 8.36 -7.69 -12.99
N ASN A 229 7.07 -7.64 -12.63
CA ASN A 229 6.30 -8.79 -12.15
C ASN A 229 5.29 -9.25 -13.20
N LYS A 230 5.06 -10.56 -13.25
CA LYS A 230 4.04 -11.17 -14.13
C LYS A 230 2.70 -11.23 -13.40
N PHE A 231 1.69 -10.58 -13.96
CA PHE A 231 0.33 -10.60 -13.43
C PHE A 231 -0.56 -11.56 -14.19
N ASP A 232 -1.43 -12.23 -13.44
CA ASP A 232 -2.49 -13.08 -13.98
C ASP A 232 -3.83 -12.65 -13.40
N TYR A 233 -4.88 -12.77 -14.23
CA TYR A 233 -6.26 -12.57 -13.81
C TYR A 233 -7.05 -13.83 -14.07
N VAL A 234 -7.76 -14.29 -13.04
CA VAL A 234 -8.58 -15.50 -13.09
C VAL A 234 -10.03 -15.10 -12.87
N SER A 235 -10.90 -15.50 -13.81
CA SER A 235 -12.35 -15.41 -13.69
C SER A 235 -12.93 -16.79 -14.00
N ASN A 236 -13.59 -17.38 -13.00
CA ASN A 236 -14.26 -18.67 -13.12
C ASN A 236 -15.66 -18.60 -12.49
N GLU A 237 -16.39 -19.71 -12.38
CA GLU A 237 -17.75 -19.71 -11.82
C GLU A 237 -17.84 -19.29 -10.35
N LYS A 238 -16.74 -19.42 -9.59
CA LYS A 238 -16.70 -19.20 -8.13
C LYS A 238 -16.08 -17.87 -7.73
N GLU A 239 -15.11 -17.35 -8.48
CA GLU A 239 -14.30 -16.21 -8.07
C GLU A 239 -13.74 -15.41 -9.26
N ASN A 240 -13.43 -14.14 -8.97
CA ASN A 240 -12.60 -13.26 -9.79
C ASN A 240 -11.41 -12.81 -8.94
N TYR A 241 -10.18 -12.95 -9.41
CA TYR A 241 -9.03 -12.42 -8.68
C TYR A 241 -7.84 -12.11 -9.58
N PHE A 242 -7.03 -11.15 -9.13
CA PHE A 242 -5.67 -10.96 -9.61
C PHE A 242 -4.67 -11.67 -8.70
N THR A 243 -3.62 -12.20 -9.32
CA THR A 243 -2.41 -12.66 -8.65
C THR A 243 -1.19 -12.20 -9.45
N TYR A 244 0.00 -12.26 -8.85
CA TYR A 244 1.23 -12.00 -9.57
C TYR A 244 2.36 -12.88 -9.07
N THR A 245 3.33 -13.14 -9.94
CA THR A 245 4.60 -13.75 -9.58
C THR A 245 5.73 -12.74 -9.76
N ALA A 246 6.70 -12.78 -8.85
CA ALA A 246 7.93 -12.01 -8.98
C ALA A 246 8.98 -12.87 -9.71
N GLU A 247 9.78 -12.23 -10.56
CA GLU A 247 10.97 -12.89 -11.11
C GLU A 247 12.02 -13.10 -10.02
N ASP A 248 12.88 -14.11 -10.16
CA ASP A 248 13.91 -14.45 -9.16
C ASP A 248 14.82 -13.25 -8.81
N SER A 249 15.16 -12.44 -9.82
CA SER A 249 15.95 -11.20 -9.67
C SER A 249 15.27 -10.16 -8.77
N PHE A 250 13.96 -10.23 -8.60
CA PHE A 250 13.13 -9.31 -7.83
C PHE A 250 12.24 -10.04 -6.80
N ALA A 251 12.72 -11.19 -6.29
CA ALA A 251 11.95 -12.05 -5.39
C ALA A 251 11.35 -11.30 -4.16
N LEU A 252 12.02 -10.25 -3.70
CA LEU A 252 11.52 -9.33 -2.68
C LEU A 252 10.83 -8.12 -3.32
N SER A 253 9.66 -8.37 -3.93
CA SER A 253 8.78 -7.37 -4.52
C SER A 253 7.39 -7.40 -3.88
N ARG A 254 6.81 -6.23 -3.60
CA ARG A 254 5.48 -6.08 -2.99
C ARG A 254 4.72 -4.88 -3.53
N TYR A 255 3.40 -4.97 -3.50
CA TYR A 255 2.52 -3.82 -3.69
C TYR A 255 1.89 -3.41 -2.37
N VAL A 256 1.83 -2.12 -2.08
CA VAL A 256 1.22 -1.60 -0.84
C VAL A 256 0.34 -0.41 -1.13
N ILE A 257 -0.87 -0.41 -0.58
CA ILE A 257 -1.71 0.78 -0.49
C ILE A 257 -1.39 1.53 0.80
N ASP A 258 -1.13 2.84 0.71
CA ASP A 258 -0.84 3.66 1.88
C ASP A 258 -2.06 4.49 2.34
N ALA A 259 -1.92 5.18 3.47
CA ALA A 259 -2.98 5.96 4.09
C ALA A 259 -3.46 7.16 3.22
N SER A 260 -2.72 7.53 2.17
CA SER A 260 -3.14 8.55 1.20
C SER A 260 -4.05 8.00 0.10
N GLY A 261 -4.13 6.67 -0.02
CA GLY A 261 -4.93 5.97 -1.03
C GLY A 261 -4.10 5.45 -2.20
N SER A 262 -2.85 5.87 -2.36
CA SER A 262 -2.02 5.41 -3.48
C SER A 262 -1.51 3.98 -3.27
N ILE A 263 -1.69 3.13 -4.28
CA ILE A 263 -1.03 1.83 -4.40
C ILE A 263 0.36 2.00 -5.02
N LYS A 264 1.36 1.38 -4.41
CA LYS A 264 2.78 1.54 -4.74
C LYS A 264 3.45 0.20 -4.95
N GLN A 265 4.37 0.11 -5.93
CA GLN A 265 5.26 -1.03 -6.06
C GLN A 265 6.61 -0.74 -5.41
N PHE A 266 7.08 -1.66 -4.58
CA PHE A 266 8.42 -1.63 -4.01
C PHE A 266 9.20 -2.88 -4.36
N ILE A 267 10.50 -2.70 -4.62
CA ILE A 267 11.49 -3.79 -4.65
C ILE A 267 12.56 -3.54 -3.60
N TRP A 268 13.07 -4.59 -2.97
CA TRP A 268 14.17 -4.48 -2.03
C TRP A 268 15.52 -4.51 -2.75
N LEU A 269 16.35 -3.49 -2.54
CA LEU A 269 17.70 -3.44 -3.06
C LEU A 269 18.70 -3.87 -2.00
N ASN A 270 19.30 -5.04 -2.16
CA ASN A 270 20.31 -5.54 -1.23
C ASN A 270 21.57 -4.63 -1.18
N SER A 271 21.91 -3.95 -2.26
CA SER A 271 23.09 -3.07 -2.34
C SER A 271 22.95 -1.81 -1.49
N SER A 272 21.78 -1.18 -1.46
CA SER A 272 21.52 0.02 -0.66
C SER A 272 20.75 -0.24 0.64
N GLN A 273 20.30 -1.48 0.87
CA GLN A 273 19.50 -1.87 2.04
C GLN A 273 18.25 -0.99 2.20
N GLU A 274 17.54 -0.75 1.09
CA GLU A 274 16.35 0.07 1.08
C GLU A 274 15.27 -0.46 0.13
N TRP A 275 14.02 -0.02 0.36
CA TRP A 275 12.91 -0.24 -0.54
C TRP A 275 12.92 0.82 -1.64
N LEU A 276 13.19 0.41 -2.88
CA LEU A 276 13.05 1.28 -4.05
C LEU A 276 11.58 1.32 -4.48
N LEU A 277 11.01 2.53 -4.53
CA LEU A 277 9.71 2.78 -5.16
C LEU A 277 9.88 2.70 -6.69
N ILE A 278 9.17 1.79 -7.33
CA ILE A 278 9.15 1.68 -8.80
C ILE A 278 8.10 2.60 -9.39
N TRP A 279 6.86 2.49 -8.90
CA TRP A 279 5.75 3.34 -9.33
C TRP A 279 4.69 3.51 -8.23
N SER A 280 3.85 4.54 -8.35
CA SER A 280 2.69 4.81 -7.49
C SER A 280 1.46 5.19 -8.31
N ARG A 281 0.27 4.74 -7.91
CA ARG A 281 -1.01 5.14 -8.52
C ARG A 281 -2.11 5.39 -7.47
N PRO A 282 -2.91 6.47 -7.59
CA PRO A 282 -2.71 7.60 -8.52
C PRO A 282 -1.34 8.24 -8.25
N SER A 283 -0.66 8.71 -9.29
CA SER A 283 0.64 9.38 -9.12
C SER A 283 0.41 10.66 -8.33
N ASP A 284 -0.63 11.39 -8.74
CA ASP A 284 -0.96 12.75 -8.32
C ASP A 284 -2.50 12.91 -8.22
N LEU A 285 -2.97 14.03 -7.64
CA LEU A 285 -4.41 14.32 -7.55
C LEU A 285 -5.06 14.43 -8.94
N CYS A 286 -4.34 14.92 -9.95
CA CYS A 286 -4.83 15.00 -11.33
C CYS A 286 -5.17 13.63 -11.91
N ASP A 287 -4.40 12.58 -11.62
CA ASP A 287 -4.69 11.19 -12.02
C ASP A 287 -5.95 10.63 -11.34
N ALA A 288 -6.21 11.01 -10.09
CA ALA A 288 -7.44 10.65 -9.39
C ALA A 288 -8.65 11.40 -9.96
N TYR A 289 -8.52 12.70 -10.16
CA TYR A 289 -9.61 13.57 -10.64
C TYR A 289 -9.94 13.38 -12.12
N SER A 290 -8.95 13.19 -13.00
CA SER A 290 -9.18 12.96 -14.44
C SER A 290 -10.04 11.72 -14.71
N ILE A 291 -9.96 10.71 -13.83
CA ILE A 291 -10.79 9.50 -13.90
C ILE A 291 -12.18 9.72 -13.26
N ALA A 292 -12.28 10.50 -12.19
CA ALA A 292 -13.56 10.90 -11.63
C ALA A 292 -14.38 11.76 -12.61
N VAL A 293 -13.72 12.62 -13.38
CA VAL A 293 -14.32 13.44 -14.47
C VAL A 293 -14.79 12.56 -15.63
N ALA A 294 -14.07 11.48 -15.96
CA ALA A 294 -14.45 10.52 -16.99
C ALA A 294 -15.73 9.70 -16.68
N ARG A 295 -16.33 9.86 -15.48
CA ARG A 295 -17.67 9.31 -15.15
C ARG A 295 -18.82 10.24 -15.57
N SER A 296 -18.54 11.49 -15.94
CA SER A 296 -19.48 12.31 -16.70
C SER A 296 -19.40 11.87 -18.16
N SER A 297 -20.53 11.69 -18.83
CA SER A 297 -20.66 11.13 -20.19
C SER A 297 -20.16 12.08 -21.29
N ASP A 298 -19.08 12.82 -21.02
CA ASP A 298 -18.56 13.85 -21.89
C ASP A 298 -17.05 13.68 -21.92
N ASP A 299 -16.56 13.02 -22.96
CA ASP A 299 -15.13 12.83 -23.29
C ASP A 299 -14.45 14.17 -23.68
N ARG A 300 -14.85 15.27 -23.05
CA ARG A 300 -14.26 16.60 -23.24
C ARG A 300 -13.25 16.86 -22.14
N PHE A 301 -12.05 17.26 -22.56
CA PHE A 301 -11.05 17.85 -21.69
C PHE A 301 -11.72 18.94 -20.83
N PRO A 302 -11.39 19.10 -19.53
CA PRO A 302 -12.12 20.02 -18.65
C PRO A 302 -11.94 21.48 -19.10
N GLU A 303 -12.81 21.96 -19.97
CA GLU A 303 -12.82 23.33 -20.46
C GLU A 303 -13.39 24.27 -19.38
N GLY A 304 -12.91 25.51 -19.35
CA GLY A 304 -13.47 26.58 -18.51
C GLY A 304 -12.86 26.74 -17.11
N LEU A 305 -11.94 25.87 -16.67
CA LEU A 305 -11.25 26.07 -15.38
C LEU A 305 -10.50 27.41 -15.37
N ARG A 306 -10.56 28.10 -14.24
CA ARG A 306 -9.89 29.38 -14.00
C ARG A 306 -8.53 29.13 -13.38
N VAL A 307 -7.50 29.32 -14.19
CA VAL A 307 -6.11 29.03 -13.83
C VAL A 307 -5.39 30.34 -13.56
N LEU A 308 -4.75 30.45 -12.40
CA LEU A 308 -3.81 31.55 -12.11
C LEU A 308 -2.38 31.05 -12.32
N VAL A 309 -1.67 31.63 -13.29
CA VAL A 309 -0.25 31.33 -13.54
C VAL A 309 0.62 32.47 -12.99
N ILE A 310 1.61 32.13 -12.18
CA ILE A 310 2.56 33.05 -11.57
C ILE A 310 3.98 32.70 -11.97
N ASP A 311 4.66 33.65 -12.59
CA ASP A 311 6.03 33.49 -13.08
C ASP A 311 6.64 34.88 -13.28
N ASP A 312 7.86 35.11 -12.82
CA ASP A 312 8.55 36.39 -12.97
C ASP A 312 9.05 36.62 -14.42
N ASP A 313 9.21 35.52 -15.19
CA ASP A 313 9.56 35.54 -16.61
C ASP A 313 8.31 35.71 -17.51
N PRO A 314 8.19 36.84 -18.23
CA PRO A 314 7.07 37.10 -19.12
C PRO A 314 6.96 36.10 -20.29
N THR A 315 8.06 35.47 -20.70
CA THR A 315 8.06 34.43 -21.74
C THR A 315 7.36 33.17 -21.25
N CYS A 316 7.66 32.73 -20.02
CA CYS A 316 7.03 31.57 -19.40
C CYS A 316 5.52 31.78 -19.23
N LEU A 317 5.10 32.97 -18.76
CA LEU A 317 3.68 33.35 -18.70
C LEU A 317 2.99 33.29 -20.06
N LEU A 318 3.65 33.77 -21.11
CA LEU A 318 3.07 33.77 -22.46
C LEU A 318 2.86 32.35 -22.99
N ILE A 319 3.86 31.48 -22.83
CA ILE A 319 3.80 30.07 -23.27
C ILE A 319 2.70 29.33 -22.50
N ALA A 320 2.70 29.43 -21.16
CA ALA A 320 1.68 28.81 -20.32
C ALA A 320 0.28 29.29 -20.71
N LYS A 321 0.09 30.61 -20.88
CA LYS A 321 -1.19 31.20 -21.26
C LYS A 321 -1.68 30.75 -22.62
N VAL A 322 -0.81 30.70 -23.63
CA VAL A 322 -1.16 30.24 -24.98
C VAL A 322 -1.54 28.75 -24.94
N GLY A 323 -0.76 27.93 -24.24
CA GLY A 323 -1.02 26.50 -24.13
C GLY A 323 -2.32 26.20 -23.42
N LEU A 324 -2.50 26.72 -22.20
CA LEU A 324 -3.70 26.48 -21.40
C LEU A 324 -4.97 27.02 -22.07
N LYS A 325 -4.92 28.19 -22.74
CA LYS A 325 -6.08 28.69 -23.50
C LYS A 325 -6.45 27.82 -24.69
N LYS A 326 -5.48 27.14 -25.32
CA LYS A 326 -5.75 26.20 -26.42
C LYS A 326 -6.62 25.03 -25.99
N PHE A 327 -6.54 24.67 -24.70
CA PHE A 327 -7.35 23.64 -24.07
C PHE A 327 -8.61 24.18 -23.37
N GLY A 328 -9.00 25.43 -23.66
CA GLY A 328 -10.26 26.00 -23.17
C GLY A 328 -10.23 26.56 -21.75
N TYR A 329 -9.04 26.72 -21.13
CA TYR A 329 -8.93 27.30 -19.79
C TYR A 329 -9.04 28.83 -19.77
N ASN A 330 -9.60 29.35 -18.67
CA ASN A 330 -9.68 30.76 -18.34
C ASN A 330 -8.42 31.20 -17.57
N VAL A 331 -7.39 31.59 -18.32
CA VAL A 331 -6.07 31.88 -17.74
C VAL A 331 -5.90 33.34 -17.32
N THR A 332 -5.62 33.56 -16.04
CA THR A 332 -5.05 34.81 -15.50
C THR A 332 -3.56 34.62 -15.25
N THR A 333 -2.76 35.66 -15.52
CA THR A 333 -1.31 35.62 -15.35
C THR A 333 -0.84 36.81 -14.52
N THR A 334 0.10 36.61 -13.61
CA THR A 334 0.79 37.68 -12.88
C THR A 334 2.28 37.38 -12.75
N ARG A 335 3.08 38.43 -12.63
CA ARG A 335 4.53 38.35 -12.40
C ARG A 335 4.92 38.52 -10.94
N ASP A 336 3.96 38.93 -10.13
CA ASP A 336 4.19 39.34 -8.75
C ASP A 336 3.40 38.42 -7.81
N PRO A 337 4.08 37.73 -6.88
CA PRO A 337 3.44 36.80 -5.94
C PRO A 337 2.50 37.50 -4.94
N TYR A 338 2.70 38.78 -4.62
CA TYR A 338 1.78 39.53 -3.76
C TYR A 338 0.50 39.90 -4.49
N VAL A 339 0.60 40.29 -5.76
CA VAL A 339 -0.59 40.49 -6.62
C VAL A 339 -1.35 39.17 -6.80
N ALA A 340 -0.64 38.03 -6.85
CA ALA A 340 -1.28 36.72 -6.87
C ALA A 340 -2.13 36.47 -5.62
N LEU A 341 -1.61 36.79 -4.43
CA LEU A 341 -2.36 36.68 -3.17
C LEU A 341 -3.57 37.63 -3.14
N GLU A 342 -3.45 38.83 -3.70
CA GLU A 342 -4.60 39.75 -3.84
C GLU A 342 -5.69 39.15 -4.74
N PHE A 343 -5.31 38.55 -5.86
CA PHE A 343 -6.25 37.86 -6.74
C PHE A 343 -6.94 36.69 -6.03
N LEU A 344 -6.18 35.86 -5.33
CA LEU A 344 -6.69 34.68 -4.66
C LEU A 344 -7.56 34.99 -3.44
N ARG A 345 -7.27 36.08 -2.71
CA ARG A 345 -8.08 36.53 -1.56
C ARG A 345 -9.34 37.30 -2.00
N ASN A 346 -9.41 37.74 -3.24
CA ASN A 346 -10.56 38.44 -3.77
C ASN A 346 -11.66 37.44 -4.20
N ASN A 347 -12.70 37.31 -3.35
CA ASN A 347 -13.82 36.38 -3.53
C ASN A 347 -14.61 36.54 -4.85
N ASN A 348 -14.40 37.62 -5.62
CA ASN A 348 -15.03 37.79 -6.93
C ASN A 348 -14.29 37.06 -8.07
N MET A 349 -13.03 36.67 -7.85
CA MET A 349 -12.15 36.03 -8.82
C MET A 349 -11.76 34.65 -8.29
N ASN A 350 -12.72 33.73 -8.17
CA ASN A 350 -12.40 32.37 -7.73
C ASN A 350 -11.49 31.69 -8.77
N TYR A 351 -10.46 31.00 -8.31
CA TYR A 351 -9.55 30.19 -9.12
C TYR A 351 -9.69 28.73 -8.74
N ASP A 352 -9.61 27.87 -9.74
CA ASP A 352 -9.76 26.42 -9.57
C ASP A 352 -8.39 25.74 -9.41
N ILE A 353 -7.32 26.38 -9.92
CA ILE A 353 -5.93 25.90 -9.81
C ILE A 353 -4.93 27.05 -9.89
N VAL A 354 -3.81 26.91 -9.16
CA VAL A 354 -2.66 27.81 -9.21
C VAL A 354 -1.47 27.08 -9.83
N ILE A 355 -0.77 27.73 -10.75
CA ILE A 355 0.48 27.25 -11.34
C ILE A 355 1.55 28.30 -11.04
N THR A 356 2.59 27.95 -10.30
CA THR A 356 3.60 28.92 -9.85
C THR A 356 5.03 28.45 -10.15
N ASP A 357 5.90 29.38 -10.53
CA ASP A 357 7.34 29.13 -10.61
C ASP A 357 7.95 28.79 -9.24
N PHE A 358 9.05 28.03 -9.25
CA PHE A 358 9.83 27.72 -8.06
C PHE A 358 10.59 28.94 -7.53
N HIS A 359 11.21 29.72 -8.41
CA HIS A 359 12.22 30.72 -8.09
C HIS A 359 11.80 32.11 -8.53
N MET A 360 10.90 32.71 -7.77
CA MET A 360 10.49 34.08 -8.00
C MET A 360 11.22 35.07 -7.07
N PRO A 361 11.50 36.30 -7.54
CA PRO A 361 11.98 37.38 -6.69
C PRO A 361 10.98 37.71 -5.58
N GLN A 362 11.49 38.22 -4.44
CA GLN A 362 10.73 38.65 -3.25
C GLN A 362 10.08 37.51 -2.44
N MET A 363 9.30 36.64 -3.10
CA MET A 363 8.68 35.45 -2.50
C MET A 363 8.78 34.29 -3.46
N ASP A 364 9.47 33.22 -3.05
CA ASP A 364 9.59 32.01 -3.86
C ASP A 364 8.28 31.21 -3.91
N GLY A 365 8.16 30.29 -4.87
CA GLY A 365 6.94 29.51 -5.07
C GLY A 365 6.57 28.64 -3.87
N PHE A 366 7.56 28.20 -3.10
CA PHE A 366 7.33 27.41 -1.89
C PHE A 366 6.62 28.22 -0.81
N LYS A 367 7.10 29.45 -0.57
CA LYS A 367 6.49 30.32 0.43
C LYS A 367 5.10 30.76 0.00
N LEU A 368 4.90 31.03 -1.29
CA LEU A 368 3.58 31.33 -1.84
C LEU A 368 2.62 30.15 -1.64
N MET A 369 3.05 28.93 -1.97
CA MET A 369 2.26 27.72 -1.81
C MET A 369 1.90 27.43 -0.36
N GLU A 370 2.82 27.65 0.59
CA GLU A 370 2.53 27.52 2.03
C GLU A 370 1.40 28.45 2.46
N ILE A 371 1.42 29.71 2.02
CA ILE A 371 0.37 30.69 2.31
C ILE A 371 -0.96 30.24 1.69
N ILE A 372 -0.94 29.80 0.43
CA ILE A 372 -2.14 29.29 -0.26
C ILE A 372 -2.71 28.10 0.52
N GLY A 373 -1.90 27.11 0.90
CA GLY A 373 -2.38 25.93 1.62
C GLY A 373 -2.89 26.20 3.04
N LEU A 374 -2.47 27.30 3.67
CA LEU A 374 -2.95 27.72 4.99
C LEU A 374 -4.23 28.55 4.92
N GLU A 375 -4.36 29.41 3.92
CA GLU A 375 -5.48 30.36 3.79
C GLU A 375 -6.60 29.84 2.90
N MET A 376 -6.30 28.91 1.99
CA MET A 376 -7.13 28.52 0.86
C MET A 376 -7.04 27.01 0.63
N ASN A 377 -8.08 26.44 0.03
CA ASN A 377 -8.09 25.04 -0.37
C ASN A 377 -8.01 24.92 -1.90
N ILE A 378 -6.99 25.56 -2.50
CA ILE A 378 -6.77 25.61 -3.96
C ILE A 378 -5.52 24.78 -4.29
N PRO A 379 -5.59 23.83 -5.24
CA PRO A 379 -4.42 23.04 -5.64
C PRO A 379 -3.34 23.90 -6.32
N VAL A 380 -2.08 23.61 -6.01
CA VAL A 380 -0.91 24.32 -6.55
C VAL A 380 -0.03 23.36 -7.34
N ILE A 381 0.20 23.68 -8.62
CA ILE A 381 1.21 23.04 -9.49
C ILE A 381 2.45 23.92 -9.51
N MET A 382 3.62 23.32 -9.33
CA MET A 382 4.87 24.07 -9.32
C MET A 382 5.62 23.94 -10.66
N MET A 383 6.30 24.98 -11.15
CA MET A 383 7.01 24.98 -12.43
C MET A 383 8.53 25.05 -12.27
N PRO A 384 9.25 23.94 -12.05
CA PRO A 384 10.69 23.99 -11.86
C PRO A 384 11.44 24.17 -13.18
N SER A 385 12.55 24.90 -13.13
CA SER A 385 13.53 25.01 -14.23
C SER A 385 14.48 23.81 -14.33
N SER A 386 14.56 22.97 -13.29
CA SER A 386 15.38 21.74 -13.27
C SER A 386 14.58 20.55 -12.78
N GLY A 387 14.71 19.42 -13.49
CA GLY A 387 14.06 18.15 -13.12
C GLY A 387 14.87 17.36 -12.09
N ASP A 388 15.74 18.01 -11.32
CA ASP A 388 16.55 17.30 -10.34
C ASP A 388 15.68 16.80 -9.19
N LYS A 389 15.95 15.56 -8.74
CA LYS A 389 15.12 14.87 -7.76
C LYS A 389 14.99 15.63 -6.43
N ASN A 390 16.01 16.41 -6.04
CA ASN A 390 15.97 17.16 -4.78
C ASN A 390 15.01 18.33 -4.86
N THR A 391 15.00 19.05 -5.98
CA THR A 391 14.09 20.16 -6.26
C THR A 391 12.64 19.68 -6.32
N ILE A 392 12.35 18.61 -7.06
CA ILE A 392 11.00 18.02 -7.13
C ILE A 392 10.54 17.53 -5.74
N MET A 393 11.42 16.80 -5.01
CA MET A 393 11.12 16.30 -3.66
C MET A 393 10.86 17.42 -2.65
N LYS A 394 11.49 18.59 -2.84
CA LYS A 394 11.21 19.78 -2.02
C LYS A 394 9.78 20.27 -2.25
N GLY A 395 9.28 20.27 -3.49
CA GLY A 395 7.89 20.64 -3.83
C GLY A 395 6.85 19.74 -3.16
N VAL A 396 7.03 18.43 -3.28
CA VAL A 396 6.15 17.42 -2.69
C VAL A 396 6.06 17.59 -1.17
N LYS A 397 7.20 17.81 -0.49
CA LYS A 397 7.23 18.01 0.97
C LYS A 397 6.45 19.25 1.44
N HIS A 398 6.29 20.25 0.57
CA HIS A 398 5.60 21.49 0.91
C HIS A 398 4.13 21.51 0.44
N GLY A 399 3.63 20.39 -0.12
CA GLY A 399 2.21 20.23 -0.46
C GLY A 399 1.86 20.56 -1.91
N ALA A 400 2.83 20.62 -2.82
CA ALA A 400 2.56 20.77 -4.25
C ALA A 400 1.74 19.58 -4.77
N CYS A 401 0.72 19.87 -5.56
CA CYS A 401 -0.16 18.85 -6.15
C CYS A 401 0.47 18.15 -7.36
N ASP A 402 1.30 18.87 -8.12
CA ASP A 402 1.97 18.38 -9.33
C ASP A 402 3.11 19.33 -9.75
N TYR A 403 3.84 19.01 -10.82
CA TYR A 403 4.86 19.86 -11.42
C TYR A 403 4.80 19.93 -12.95
N LEU A 404 5.09 21.11 -13.50
CA LEU A 404 5.22 21.35 -14.94
C LEU A 404 6.64 21.81 -15.27
N MET A 405 7.42 20.96 -15.95
CA MET A 405 8.81 21.24 -16.27
C MET A 405 8.93 22.42 -17.25
N LYS A 406 9.83 23.37 -16.94
CA LYS A 406 10.21 24.42 -17.91
C LYS A 406 11.31 23.89 -18.86
N PRO A 407 11.28 24.24 -20.16
CA PRO A 407 10.24 25.01 -20.84
C PRO A 407 8.97 24.18 -21.05
N ILE A 408 7.79 24.78 -20.81
CA ILE A 408 6.51 24.08 -20.92
C ILE A 408 6.28 23.62 -22.37
N ILE A 409 6.22 22.32 -22.59
CA ILE A 409 5.95 21.75 -23.91
C ILE A 409 4.44 21.58 -24.06
N LEU A 410 3.84 22.13 -25.13
CA LEU A 410 2.39 22.08 -25.40
C LEU A 410 1.76 20.67 -25.45
N LYS A 411 2.57 19.60 -25.50
CA LYS A 411 2.12 18.21 -25.44
C LYS A 411 1.98 17.67 -24.01
N GLU A 412 2.51 18.39 -23.04
CA GLU A 412 2.54 18.07 -21.60
C GLU A 412 1.47 18.86 -20.81
N LEU A 413 0.68 19.68 -21.51
CA LEU A 413 -0.42 20.51 -20.98
C LEU A 413 -1.79 19.88 -21.22
#